data_AF-A0A1H4K6G1-F1
#
_entry.id   AF-A0A1H4K6G1-F1
#
_cell.length_a   1.000
_cell.length_b   1.000
_cell.length_c   1.000
_cell.angle_alpha   90.00
_cell.angle_beta   90.00
_cell.angle_gamma   90.00
#
_symmetry.space_group_name_H-M   'P 1'
#
loop_
_entity.id
_entity.type
_entity.pdbx_description
1 polymer ?
#
loop_
_entity_poly.entity_id
_entity_poly.type
_entity_poly.pdbx_seq_one_letter_code
_entity_poly.pdbx_strand_id
1 'polypeptide(L)'
;MTRHVYARFWREGLVWRVAFSDMTGEHRMRDLTFASPEKIEALAQRGGAMKDLAAKQGIAVGIRNGAGGFTMILDNNQFAKVSLGAKW
;
A
#
# COMPACT_ATOMS: atom_id res chain seq x y z
N MET A 1 -18.06 -6.86 -5.62
CA MET A 1 -17.57 -5.59 -6.19
C MET A 1 -16.16 -5.38 -5.71
N THR A 2 -15.23 -5.04 -6.60
CA THR A 2 -13.84 -4.71 -6.27
C THR A 2 -13.64 -3.20 -6.31
N ARG A 3 -12.69 -2.69 -5.54
CA ARG A 3 -12.35 -1.27 -5.44
C ARG A 3 -10.85 -1.09 -5.60
N HIS A 4 -10.47 -0.05 -6.31
CA HIS A 4 -9.07 0.32 -6.49
C HIS A 4 -8.65 1.32 -5.42
N VAL A 5 -7.53 1.04 -4.76
CA VAL A 5 -6.93 1.89 -3.72
C VAL A 5 -5.47 2.08 -4.06
N TYR A 6 -4.98 3.31 -3.96
CA TYR A 6 -3.57 3.61 -4.10
C TYR A 6 -2.90 3.63 -2.73
N ALA A 7 -1.78 2.91 -2.60
CA ALA A 7 -0.95 2.91 -1.41
C ALA A 7 0.38 3.58 -1.74
N ARG A 8 0.63 4.76 -1.16
CA ARG A 8 1.92 5.44 -1.21
C ARG A 8 2.72 5.10 0.04
N PHE A 9 3.99 4.78 -0.11
CA PHE A 9 4.87 4.52 1.02
C PHE A 9 6.16 5.35 0.96
N TRP A 10 6.71 5.67 2.13
CA TRP A 10 8.00 6.33 2.25
C TRP A 10 8.64 6.02 3.60
N ARG A 11 9.97 6.10 3.63
CA ARG A 11 10.78 5.94 4.82
C ARG A 11 10.86 7.27 5.56
N GLU A 12 10.53 7.24 6.85
CA GLU A 12 10.62 8.38 7.77
C GLU A 12 11.53 7.95 8.93
N GLY A 13 12.83 8.23 8.80
CA GLY A 13 13.84 7.75 9.75
C GLY A 13 13.93 6.22 9.80
N LEU A 14 13.57 5.64 10.95
CA LEU A 14 13.60 4.20 11.20
C LEU A 14 12.29 3.49 10.87
N VAL A 15 11.24 4.21 10.48
CA VAL A 15 9.93 3.63 10.18
C VAL A 15 9.55 3.85 8.72
N TRP A 16 8.55 3.09 8.29
CA TRP A 16 7.91 3.19 6.99
C TRP A 16 6.48 3.67 7.17
N ARG A 17 6.13 4.77 6.53
CA ARG A 17 4.75 5.27 6.46
C ARG A 17 4.10 4.73 5.20
N VAL A 18 2.83 4.39 5.29
CA VAL A 18 1.98 4.04 4.15
C VAL A 18 0.69 4.82 4.23
N ALA A 19 0.39 5.65 3.23
CA ALA A 19 -0.87 6.36 3.11
C ALA A 19 -1.72 5.71 2.02
N PHE A 20 -2.99 5.43 2.35
CA PHE A 20 -3.98 4.93 1.42
C PHE A 20 -4.86 6.05 0.94
N SER A 21 -5.10 6.10 -0.36
CA SER A 21 -6.02 7.02 -1.00
C SER A 21 -6.85 6.32 -2.06
N ASP A 22 -7.86 7.00 -2.57
CA ASP A 22 -8.44 6.65 -3.85
C ASP A 22 -7.41 6.79 -4.99
N MET A 23 -7.84 6.44 -6.20
CA MET A 23 -6.99 6.47 -7.39
C MET A 23 -6.62 7.89 -7.84
N THR A 24 -7.34 8.92 -7.41
CA THR A 24 -7.00 10.33 -7.71
C THR A 24 -6.00 10.89 -6.70
N GLY A 25 -5.88 10.26 -5.52
CA GLY A 25 -5.04 10.76 -4.43
C GLY A 25 -5.71 11.86 -3.61
N GLU A 26 -6.93 12.26 -3.97
CA GLU A 26 -7.65 13.36 -3.34
C GLU A 26 -8.33 12.91 -2.05
N HIS A 27 -8.85 11.67 -2.02
CA HIS A 27 -9.50 11.12 -0.85
C HIS A 27 -8.54 10.23 -0.04
N ARG A 28 -7.91 10.80 0.97
CA ARG A 28 -7.08 10.07 1.92
C ARG A 28 -7.95 9.24 2.86
N MET A 29 -7.68 7.95 2.92
CA MET A 29 -8.46 6.99 3.71
C MET A 29 -7.83 6.76 5.07
N ARG A 30 -6.57 6.31 5.09
CA ARG A 30 -5.87 5.91 6.31
C ARG A 30 -4.36 5.95 6.11
N ASP A 31 -3.65 6.12 7.20
CA ASP A 31 -2.22 5.90 7.26
C ASP A 31 -1.87 4.70 8.16
N LEU A 32 -0.83 3.96 7.76
CA LEU A 32 -0.20 2.91 8.55
C LEU A 32 1.27 3.24 8.75
N THR A 33 1.84 2.66 9.80
CA THR A 33 3.27 2.74 10.10
C THR A 33 3.80 1.34 10.32
N PHE A 34 4.92 1.03 9.66
CA PHE A 34 5.61 -0.24 9.76
C PHE A 34 7.04 -0.03 10.23
N ALA A 35 7.55 -0.96 11.04
CA ALA A 35 8.95 -0.94 11.47
C ALA A 35 9.91 -1.41 10.36
N SER A 36 9.39 -2.08 9.32
CA SER A 36 10.24 -2.78 8.34
C SER A 36 9.61 -2.80 6.94
N PRO A 37 10.43 -2.84 5.87
CA PRO A 37 9.95 -2.81 4.50
C PRO A 37 9.25 -4.12 4.08
N GLU A 38 9.51 -5.25 4.73
CA GLU A 38 8.86 -6.54 4.42
C GLU A 38 7.34 -6.47 4.66
N LYS A 39 6.88 -5.57 5.53
CA LYS A 39 5.44 -5.30 5.71
C LYS A 39 4.82 -4.60 4.51
N ILE A 40 5.58 -3.79 3.79
CA ILE A 40 5.14 -3.15 2.53
C ILE A 40 4.98 -4.23 1.46
N GLU A 41 5.94 -5.14 1.34
CA GLU A 41 5.86 -6.26 0.40
C GLU A 41 4.67 -7.17 0.69
N ALA A 42 4.48 -7.55 1.96
CA ALA A 42 3.33 -8.36 2.38
C ALA A 42 2.00 -7.65 2.11
N LEU A 43 1.94 -6.32 2.33
CA LEU A 43 0.77 -5.50 2.02
C LEU A 43 0.49 -5.49 0.51
N ALA A 44 1.50 -5.26 -0.32
CA ALA A 44 1.39 -5.26 -1.77
C ALA A 44 0.96 -6.62 -2.32
N GLN A 45 1.50 -7.72 -1.77
CA GLN A 45 1.10 -9.06 -2.14
C GLN A 45 -0.37 -9.33 -1.81
N ARG A 46 -0.79 -9.04 -0.56
CA ARG A 46 -2.18 -9.23 -0.11
C ARG A 46 -3.17 -8.35 -0.88
N GLY A 47 -2.74 -7.17 -1.30
CA GLY A 47 -3.52 -6.23 -2.11
C GLY A 47 -3.58 -6.55 -3.60
N GLY A 48 -2.96 -7.65 -4.05
CA GLY A 48 -2.91 -8.02 -5.46
C GLY A 48 -2.03 -7.09 -6.32
N ALA A 49 -1.17 -6.27 -5.71
CA ALA A 49 -0.32 -5.33 -6.42
C ALA A 49 0.88 -6.01 -7.11
N MET A 50 1.29 -7.20 -6.65
CA MET A 50 2.40 -7.98 -7.22
C MET A 50 1.96 -8.88 -8.40
N LYS A 51 1.19 -8.32 -9.33
CA LYS A 51 0.55 -9.07 -10.43
C LYS A 51 1.50 -9.57 -11.51
N ASP A 52 2.64 -8.90 -11.71
CA ASP A 52 3.64 -9.23 -12.72
C ASP A 52 5.06 -8.89 -12.24
N LEU A 53 6.07 -9.26 -13.04
CA LEU A 53 7.47 -9.03 -12.71
C LEU A 53 7.80 -7.53 -12.61
N ALA A 54 7.21 -6.70 -13.48
CA ALA A 54 7.45 -5.26 -13.50
C ALA A 54 6.93 -4.60 -12.21
N ALA A 55 5.74 -4.98 -11.74
CA ALA A 55 5.17 -4.50 -10.49
C ALA A 55 6.02 -4.93 -9.28
N LYS A 56 6.48 -6.18 -9.25
CA LYS A 56 7.40 -6.67 -8.19
C LYS A 56 8.70 -5.87 -8.17
N GLN A 57 9.32 -5.67 -9.34
CA GLN A 57 10.54 -4.88 -9.47
C GLN A 57 10.32 -3.42 -9.08
N GLY A 58 9.20 -2.80 -9.49
CA GLY A 58 8.87 -1.43 -9.13
C GLY A 58 8.74 -1.23 -7.62
N ILE A 59 8.08 -2.15 -6.92
CA ILE A 59 7.98 -2.13 -5.46
C ILE A 59 9.36 -2.29 -4.81
N ALA A 60 10.16 -3.26 -5.27
CA ALA A 60 11.51 -3.49 -4.74
C ALA A 60 12.42 -2.27 -4.95
N VAL A 61 12.34 -1.62 -6.11
CA VAL A 61 13.06 -0.36 -6.38
C VAL A 61 12.58 0.76 -5.46
N GLY A 62 11.27 0.90 -5.26
CA GLY A 62 10.72 1.90 -4.35
C GLY A 62 11.16 1.70 -2.90
N ILE A 63 11.17 0.45 -2.42
CA ILE A 63 11.70 0.09 -1.10
C ILE A 63 13.20 0.42 -1.01
N ARG A 64 13.99 0.05 -2.02
CA ARG A 64 15.42 0.38 -2.04
C ARG A 64 15.67 1.89 -2.01
N ASN A 65 14.85 2.67 -2.71
CA ASN A 65 14.98 4.12 -2.79
C ASN A 65 14.36 4.86 -1.60
N GLY A 66 13.68 4.16 -0.68
CA GLY A 66 13.04 4.78 0.47
C GLY A 66 11.65 5.36 0.21
N ALA A 67 11.10 5.26 -1.01
CA ALA A 67 9.75 5.73 -1.31
C ALA A 67 9.20 5.10 -2.60
N GLY A 68 7.89 4.92 -2.65
CA GLY A 68 7.20 4.40 -3.82
C GLY A 68 5.69 4.34 -3.62
N GLY A 69 5.02 3.58 -4.48
CA GLY A 69 3.61 3.30 -4.30
C GLY A 69 3.12 2.21 -5.25
N PHE A 70 1.93 1.71 -4.96
CA PHE A 70 1.30 0.65 -5.75
C PHE A 70 -0.23 0.73 -5.64
N THR A 71 -0.91 0.23 -6.67
CA THR A 71 -2.37 0.09 -6.67
C THR A 71 -2.77 -1.29 -6.17
N MET A 72 -3.74 -1.32 -5.26
CA MET A 72 -4.36 -2.53 -4.74
C MET A 72 -5.75 -2.69 -5.34
N ILE A 73 -6.17 -3.93 -5.54
CA ILE A 73 -7.53 -4.29 -5.93
C ILE A 73 -8.15 -5.02 -4.75
N LEU A 74 -9.04 -4.33 -4.05
CA LEU A 74 -9.62 -4.78 -2.78
C LEU A 74 -11.06 -5.24 -2.98
N ASP A 75 -11.45 -6.31 -2.30
CA ASP A 75 -12.86 -6.59 -2.10
C ASP A 75 -13.49 -5.63 -1.08
N ASN A 76 -14.81 -5.68 -0.91
CA ASN A 76 -15.53 -4.79 0.00
C ASN A 76 -15.09 -4.92 1.47
N ASN A 77 -14.72 -6.13 1.91
CA ASN A 77 -14.28 -6.38 3.30
C ASN A 77 -12.89 -5.80 3.53
N GLN A 78 -11.97 -6.03 2.59
CA GLN A 78 -10.64 -5.44 2.61
C GLN A 78 -10.69 -3.90 2.52
N PHE A 79 -11.54 -3.37 1.63
CA PHE A 79 -11.74 -1.94 1.50
C PHE A 79 -12.23 -1.32 2.81
N ALA A 80 -13.21 -1.94 3.49
CA ALA A 80 -13.68 -1.47 4.79
C ALA A 80 -12.55 -1.38 5.84
N LYS A 81 -11.57 -2.30 5.82
CA LYS A 81 -10.42 -2.27 6.73
C LYS A 81 -9.46 -1.10 6.49
N VAL A 82 -9.23 -0.71 5.23
CA VAL A 82 -8.42 0.49 4.92
C VAL A 82 -9.21 1.78 5.07
N SER A 83 -10.52 1.78 4.81
CA SER A 83 -11.33 3.01 4.85
C SER A 83 -11.85 3.37 6.25
N LEU A 84 -12.09 2.39 7.13
CA LEU A 84 -12.74 2.61 8.43
C LEU A 84 -11.81 2.41 9.64
N GLY A 85 -10.51 2.20 9.42
CA GLY A 85 -9.55 2.01 10.52
C GLY A 85 -9.63 0.63 11.21
N ALA A 86 -10.46 -0.30 10.74
CA ALA A 86 -10.57 -1.64 11.32
C ALA A 86 -9.23 -2.41 11.23
N LYS A 87 -8.96 -3.29 12.20
CA LYS A 87 -7.69 -4.03 12.27
C LYS A 87 -7.55 -4.97 11.05
N TRP A 88 -6.35 -4.96 10.47
CA TRP A 88 -5.98 -5.77 9.31
C TRP A 88 -5.70 -7.21 9.70
#